data_AF-A0A4Y2QK42-F1
#
_entry.id   AF-A0A4Y2QK42-F1
#
_cell.length_a   1.000
_cell.length_b   1.000
_cell.length_c   1.000
_cell.angle_alpha   90.00
_cell.angle_beta   90.00
_cell.angle_gamma   90.00
#
_symmetry.space_group_name_H-M   'P 1'
#
loop_
_entity.id
_entity.type
_entity.pdbx_description
1 polymer ?
#
loop_
_entity_poly.entity_id
_entity_poly.type
_entity_poly.pdbx_seq_one_letter_code
_entity_poly.pdbx_strand_id
1 'polypeptide(L)'
;MDTQTLLRLAHSDPIITRRFGGVFASDQLPKNRGYYRSFIVNTDSSLEKGTHWQAIYFDNKDKYTFFCSYGTYPVGNIKKFIDNNSTQMEWNSKILQHPKTISCGLFCLYFLWHLTRGLSIDRLREINACENERIVARFAQTQFKLTNHSTLLASNQQCKSLQNMSKSKNQRHINRNISCEFR
;
A
#
# COMPACT_ATOMS: atom_id res chain seq x y z
N MET A 1 5.06 -0.04 9.73
CA MET A 1 5.92 0.76 8.86
C MET A 1 5.50 2.21 8.93
N ASP A 2 6.47 3.08 9.18
CA ASP A 2 6.35 4.54 9.11
C ASP A 2 6.73 5.07 7.72
N THR A 3 6.49 6.37 7.51
CA THR A 3 6.90 7.13 6.34
C THR A 3 8.38 6.95 6.01
N GLN A 4 9.28 7.09 7.00
CA GLN A 4 10.73 7.07 6.76
C GLN A 4 11.21 5.71 6.28
N THR A 5 10.62 4.62 6.79
CA THR A 5 10.95 3.26 6.38
C THR A 5 10.46 3.00 4.96
N LEU A 6 9.23 3.38 4.63
CA LEU A 6 8.71 3.24 3.27
C LEU A 6 9.54 4.04 2.26
N LEU A 7 9.96 5.25 2.63
CA LEU A 7 10.79 6.12 1.80
C LEU A 7 12.16 5.49 1.55
N ARG A 8 12.84 5.02 2.62
CA ARG A 8 14.14 4.32 2.50
C ARG A 8 14.03 3.08 1.60
N LEU A 9 13.00 2.26 1.77
CA LEU A 9 12.80 1.04 1.00
C LEU A 9 12.52 1.36 -0.49
N ALA A 10 11.65 2.32 -0.77
CA ALA A 10 11.39 2.75 -2.15
C ALA A 10 12.65 3.29 -2.85
N HIS A 11 13.48 4.06 -2.14
CA HIS A 11 14.74 4.57 -2.69
C HIS A 11 15.85 3.51 -2.80
N SER A 12 15.77 2.41 -2.06
CA SER A 12 16.72 1.30 -2.20
C SER A 12 16.55 0.52 -3.51
N ASP A 13 15.39 0.64 -4.18
CA ASP A 13 15.13 0.01 -5.46
C ASP A 13 15.50 0.96 -6.63
N PRO A 14 16.40 0.54 -7.55
CA PRO A 14 16.93 1.40 -8.60
C PRO A 14 15.90 1.81 -9.66
N ILE A 15 14.75 1.12 -9.76
CA ILE A 15 13.72 1.43 -10.74
C ILE A 15 12.66 2.33 -10.10
N ILE A 16 12.18 1.98 -8.90
CA ILE A 16 11.19 2.79 -8.16
C ILE A 16 11.75 4.19 -7.94
N THR A 17 12.99 4.32 -7.45
CA THR A 17 13.59 5.61 -7.07
C THR A 17 13.60 6.66 -8.19
N ARG A 18 13.64 6.25 -9.47
CA ARG A 18 13.79 7.19 -10.60
C ARG A 18 12.62 8.13 -10.78
N ARG A 19 11.41 7.68 -10.42
CA ARG A 19 10.16 8.47 -10.54
C ARG A 19 9.25 8.25 -9.34
N PHE A 20 9.86 8.05 -8.17
CA PHE A 20 9.13 7.99 -6.90
C PHE A 20 8.88 9.41 -6.39
N GLY A 21 7.61 9.77 -6.26
CA GLY A 21 7.19 11.08 -5.78
C GLY A 21 7.29 11.25 -4.26
N GLY A 22 7.29 10.13 -3.52
CA GLY A 22 7.45 10.13 -2.08
C GLY A 22 6.35 9.40 -1.33
N VAL A 23 6.38 9.57 0.00
CA VAL A 23 5.43 9.01 0.95
C VAL A 23 4.73 10.17 1.67
N PHE A 24 3.41 10.24 1.59
CA PHE A 24 2.64 11.41 2.04
C PHE A 24 1.50 11.04 2.99
N ALA A 25 1.11 11.96 3.87
CA ALA A 25 -0.24 11.97 4.43
C ALA A 25 -1.25 12.42 3.37
N SER A 26 -2.54 12.10 3.55
CA SER A 26 -3.57 12.35 2.53
C SER A 26 -3.71 13.83 2.13
N ASP A 27 -3.52 14.76 3.08
CA ASP A 27 -3.57 16.22 2.94
C ASP A 27 -2.26 16.85 2.46
N GLN A 28 -1.18 16.07 2.37
CA GLN A 28 0.15 16.52 1.93
C GLN A 28 0.50 16.07 0.51
N LEU A 29 -0.42 15.39 -0.18
CA LEU A 29 -0.24 15.09 -1.60
C LEU A 29 -0.05 16.38 -2.40
N PRO A 30 0.91 16.42 -3.35
CA PRO A 30 1.13 17.59 -4.17
C PRO A 30 -0.09 17.85 -5.06
N LYS A 31 -0.33 19.11 -5.47
CA LYS A 31 -1.45 19.43 -6.36
C LYS A 31 -1.32 18.72 -7.73
N ASN A 32 -0.10 18.67 -8.26
CA ASN A 32 0.25 18.04 -9.53
C ASN A 32 1.33 16.98 -9.31
N ARG A 33 1.23 15.86 -10.04
CA ARG A 33 2.23 14.78 -9.96
C ARG A 33 3.58 15.14 -10.60
N GLY A 34 3.61 16.11 -11.51
CA GLY A 34 4.80 16.43 -12.31
C GLY A 34 5.33 15.22 -13.09
N TYR A 35 6.64 14.97 -13.02
CA TYR A 35 7.29 13.83 -13.69
C TYR A 35 7.28 12.54 -12.87
N TYR A 36 6.80 12.58 -11.62
CA TYR A 36 6.70 11.42 -10.75
C TYR A 36 5.60 10.48 -11.21
N ARG A 37 5.83 9.18 -10.97
CA ARG A 37 4.96 8.09 -11.43
C ARG A 37 4.50 7.15 -10.34
N SER A 38 5.03 7.28 -9.14
CA SER A 38 4.64 6.40 -8.04
C SER A 38 4.62 7.16 -6.72
N PHE A 39 3.60 6.91 -5.91
CA PHE A 39 3.38 7.54 -4.62
C PHE A 39 2.89 6.48 -3.64
N ILE A 40 3.28 6.63 -2.37
CA ILE A 40 2.62 5.92 -1.26
C ILE A 40 1.94 6.98 -0.40
N VAL A 41 0.70 6.73 0.00
CA VAL A 41 -0.11 7.70 0.72
C VAL A 41 -0.81 7.07 1.91
N ASN A 42 -0.78 7.75 3.05
CA ASN A 42 -1.56 7.39 4.22
C ASN A 42 -3.01 7.88 4.05
N THR A 43 -3.99 7.10 4.51
CA THR A 43 -5.40 7.52 4.53
C THR A 43 -5.66 8.71 5.43
N ASP A 44 -4.89 8.86 6.52
CA ASP A 44 -5.13 9.93 7.48
C ASP A 44 -4.39 11.21 7.06
N SER A 45 -4.73 12.33 7.70
CA SER A 45 -4.04 13.61 7.51
C SER A 45 -2.72 13.65 8.29
N SER A 46 -1.93 14.68 8.01
CA SER A 46 -0.64 14.94 8.65
C SER A 46 -0.72 15.25 10.14
N LEU A 47 -1.92 15.62 10.62
CA LEU A 47 -2.20 15.85 12.04
C LEU A 47 -2.43 14.55 12.82
N GLU A 48 -2.62 13.44 12.12
CA GLU A 48 -2.90 12.14 12.69
C GLU A 48 -1.69 11.22 12.65
N LYS A 49 -1.71 10.17 13.47
CA LYS A 49 -0.62 9.18 13.52
C LYS A 49 -0.54 8.27 12.29
N GLY A 50 -1.56 8.29 11.43
CA GLY A 50 -1.68 7.40 10.28
C GLY A 50 -2.39 6.07 10.58
N THR A 51 -3.14 5.58 9.60
CA THR A 51 -3.98 4.37 9.75
C THR A 51 -3.80 3.36 8.63
N HIS A 52 -3.61 3.77 7.38
CA HIS A 52 -3.50 2.80 6.28
C HIS A 52 -2.70 3.36 5.11
N TRP A 53 -1.77 2.57 4.57
CA TRP A 53 -0.97 2.91 3.40
C TRP A 53 -1.62 2.37 2.12
N GLN A 54 -1.68 3.21 1.10
CA GLN A 54 -2.16 2.91 -0.25
C GLN A 54 -1.12 3.37 -1.28
N ALA A 55 -1.12 2.80 -2.47
CA ALA A 55 -0.18 3.16 -3.53
C ALA A 55 -0.90 3.68 -4.77
N ILE A 56 -0.23 4.60 -5.46
CA ILE A 56 -0.70 5.18 -6.73
C ILE A 56 0.43 5.01 -7.74
N TYR A 57 0.11 4.46 -8.90
CA TYR A 57 1.04 4.34 -10.02
C TYR A 57 0.47 4.96 -11.29
N PHE A 58 1.32 5.68 -12.02
CA PHE A 58 1.03 6.33 -13.30
C PHE A 58 1.85 5.62 -14.39
N ASP A 59 1.17 4.99 -15.34
CA ASP A 59 1.84 4.32 -16.46
C ASP A 59 2.31 5.34 -17.54
N ASN A 60 2.84 4.87 -18.67
CA ASN A 60 3.32 5.75 -19.76
C ASN A 60 2.22 6.13 -20.77
N LYS A 61 1.02 5.57 -20.61
CA LYS A 61 -0.13 5.69 -21.53
C LYS A 61 -1.30 6.42 -20.87
N ASP A 62 -1.01 7.23 -19.85
CA ASP A 62 -2.02 7.88 -19.03
C ASP A 62 -3.06 6.89 -18.49
N LYS A 63 -2.62 5.68 -18.10
CA LYS A 63 -3.39 4.79 -17.23
C LYS A 63 -2.85 4.87 -15.81
N TYR A 64 -3.78 4.69 -14.90
CA TYR A 64 -3.58 4.97 -13.50
C TYR A 64 -4.03 3.76 -12.73
N THR A 65 -3.17 3.27 -11.87
CA THR A 65 -3.49 2.12 -11.03
C THR A 65 -3.42 2.55 -9.59
N PHE A 66 -4.59 2.61 -8.96
CA PHE A 66 -4.74 2.77 -7.54
C PHE A 66 -4.69 1.41 -6.86
N PHE A 67 -3.98 1.32 -5.75
CA PHE A 67 -3.84 0.10 -4.98
C PHE A 67 -4.20 0.32 -3.53
N CYS A 68 -5.16 -0.48 -3.06
CA CYS A 68 -5.45 -0.67 -1.66
C CYS A 68 -5.41 -2.16 -1.35
N SER A 69 -4.62 -2.58 -0.37
CA SER A 69 -4.49 -4.00 -0.03
C SER A 69 -5.78 -4.63 0.50
N TYR A 70 -6.74 -3.82 0.95
CA TYR A 70 -8.10 -4.25 1.32
C TYR A 70 -9.15 -4.04 0.22
N GLY A 71 -8.73 -3.62 -0.97
CA GLY A 71 -9.61 -3.50 -2.14
C GLY A 71 -10.58 -2.32 -2.11
N THR A 72 -10.33 -1.31 -1.26
CA THR A 72 -11.22 -0.15 -1.16
C THR A 72 -11.00 0.82 -2.30
N TYR A 73 -12.06 1.54 -2.67
CA TYR A 73 -11.98 2.67 -3.60
C TYR A 73 -11.34 3.89 -2.93
N PRO A 74 -10.55 4.73 -3.64
CA PRO A 74 -9.96 5.93 -3.05
C PRO A 74 -11.04 6.97 -2.72
N VAL A 75 -10.82 7.72 -1.63
CA VAL A 75 -11.75 8.76 -1.16
C VAL A 75 -10.99 10.04 -0.78
N GLY A 76 -11.73 11.14 -0.60
CA GLY A 76 -11.20 12.40 -0.08
C GLY A 76 -10.04 12.98 -0.91
N ASN A 77 -8.98 13.42 -0.22
CA ASN A 77 -7.82 14.05 -0.86
C ASN A 77 -7.09 13.12 -1.85
N ILE A 78 -7.09 11.82 -1.60
CA ILE A 78 -6.46 10.83 -2.48
C ILE A 78 -7.23 10.74 -3.81
N LYS A 79 -8.56 10.67 -3.74
CA LYS A 79 -9.41 10.69 -4.94
C LYS A 79 -9.27 12.00 -5.71
N LYS A 80 -9.27 13.13 -5.01
CA LYS A 80 -9.04 14.45 -5.62
C LYS A 80 -7.69 14.54 -6.33
N PHE A 81 -6.63 14.01 -5.73
CA PHE A 81 -5.31 13.96 -6.35
C PHE A 81 -5.33 13.11 -7.63
N ILE A 82 -5.98 11.94 -7.60
CA ILE A 82 -6.12 11.09 -8.78
C ILE A 82 -6.88 11.83 -9.88
N ASP A 83 -8.06 12.37 -9.57
CA ASP A 83 -8.91 13.08 -10.55
C ASP A 83 -8.23 14.29 -11.18
N ASN A 84 -7.43 15.03 -10.41
CA ASN A 84 -6.68 16.18 -10.93
C ASN A 84 -5.56 15.79 -11.89
N ASN A 85 -5.11 14.54 -11.84
CA ASN A 85 -3.98 14.06 -12.61
C ASN A 85 -4.37 12.97 -13.62
N SER A 86 -5.66 12.61 -13.72
CA SER A 86 -6.17 11.43 -14.44
C SER A 86 -7.61 11.56 -14.92
N THR A 87 -7.93 10.95 -16.07
CA THR A 87 -9.30 10.74 -16.55
C THR A 87 -9.81 9.30 -16.40
N GLN A 88 -8.94 8.32 -16.15
CA GLN A 88 -9.30 6.89 -16.08
C GLN A 88 -8.53 6.19 -14.95
N MET A 89 -9.21 5.56 -14.00
CA MET A 89 -8.55 4.88 -12.89
C MET A 89 -8.93 3.40 -12.83
N GLU A 90 -7.91 2.55 -12.80
CA GLU A 90 -8.03 1.14 -12.44
C GLU A 90 -7.72 0.97 -10.95
N TRP A 91 -8.42 0.06 -10.27
CA TRP A 91 -8.10 -0.33 -8.90
C TRP A 91 -8.38 -1.81 -8.67
N ASN A 92 -7.78 -2.38 -7.63
CA ASN A 92 -8.16 -3.72 -7.18
C ASN A 92 -9.36 -3.63 -6.22
N SER A 93 -10.40 -4.43 -6.45
CA SER A 93 -11.56 -4.55 -5.55
C SER A 93 -11.49 -5.73 -4.58
N LYS A 94 -10.55 -6.66 -4.80
CA LYS A 94 -10.33 -7.83 -3.93
C LYS A 94 -9.47 -7.46 -2.72
N ILE A 95 -9.81 -8.01 -1.55
CA ILE A 95 -8.96 -8.01 -0.36
C ILE A 95 -7.77 -8.93 -0.61
N LEU A 96 -6.57 -8.37 -0.62
CA LEU A 96 -5.32 -9.08 -0.86
C LEU A 96 -4.49 -9.28 0.41
N GLN A 97 -4.61 -8.38 1.39
CA GLN A 97 -3.95 -8.47 2.69
C GLN A 97 -4.87 -9.11 3.73
N HIS A 98 -4.28 -9.88 4.63
CA HIS A 98 -5.01 -10.49 5.73
C HIS A 98 -5.56 -9.41 6.70
N PRO A 99 -6.85 -9.45 7.11
CA PRO A 99 -7.47 -8.37 7.91
C PRO A 99 -6.85 -8.10 9.28
N LYS A 100 -6.02 -9.01 9.79
CA LYS A 100 -5.36 -8.92 11.11
C LYS A 100 -3.91 -8.43 11.05
N THR A 101 -3.33 -8.29 9.87
CA THR A 101 -1.91 -7.90 9.72
C THR A 101 -1.77 -6.40 9.53
N ILE A 102 -0.55 -5.90 9.69
CA ILE A 102 -0.16 -4.48 9.53
C ILE A 102 0.88 -4.33 8.41
N SER A 103 0.71 -5.10 7.34
CA SER A 103 1.65 -5.23 6.21
C SER A 103 1.30 -4.36 4.99
N CYS A 104 0.26 -3.50 5.05
CA CYS A 104 -0.19 -2.71 3.89
C CYS A 104 0.92 -1.89 3.20
N GLY A 105 1.90 -1.38 3.97
CA GLY A 105 3.07 -0.70 3.41
C GLY A 105 3.97 -1.61 2.56
N LEU A 106 4.17 -2.86 2.97
CA LEU A 106 4.91 -3.86 2.16
C LEU A 106 4.13 -4.23 0.90
N PHE A 107 2.80 -4.35 1.00
CA PHE A 107 1.95 -4.56 -0.17
C PHE A 107 2.04 -3.39 -1.16
N CYS A 108 2.13 -2.15 -0.68
CA CYS A 108 2.37 -0.98 -1.53
C CYS A 108 3.71 -1.09 -2.26
N LEU A 109 4.79 -1.45 -1.57
CA LEU A 109 6.11 -1.63 -2.19
C LEU A 109 6.12 -2.79 -3.20
N TYR A 110 5.49 -3.91 -2.88
CA TYR A 110 5.33 -5.05 -3.78
C TYR A 110 4.61 -4.62 -5.07
N PHE A 111 3.51 -3.89 -4.92
CA PHE A 111 2.72 -3.36 -6.02
C PHE A 111 3.54 -2.43 -6.93
N LEU A 112 4.21 -1.43 -6.34
CA LEU A 112 5.04 -0.48 -7.09
C LEU A 112 6.21 -1.19 -7.78
N TRP A 113 6.84 -2.16 -7.13
CA TRP A 113 7.95 -2.92 -7.72
C TRP A 113 7.52 -3.64 -9.00
N HIS A 114 6.34 -4.27 -9.01
CA HIS A 114 5.80 -4.97 -10.18
C HIS A 114 5.44 -4.00 -11.30
N LEU A 115 4.62 -2.97 -11.01
CA LEU A 115 4.15 -2.06 -12.04
C LEU A 115 5.25 -1.22 -12.67
N THR A 116 6.24 -0.78 -11.88
CA THR A 116 7.39 -0.03 -12.42
C THR A 116 8.24 -0.85 -13.40
N ARG A 117 8.12 -2.18 -13.37
CA ARG A 117 8.78 -3.13 -14.28
C ARG A 117 7.85 -3.66 -15.39
N GLY A 118 6.63 -3.14 -15.49
CA GLY A 118 5.64 -3.61 -16.46
C GLY A 118 5.09 -5.02 -16.17
N LEU A 119 5.20 -5.49 -14.92
CA LEU A 119 4.73 -6.81 -14.50
C LEU A 119 3.31 -6.70 -13.92
N SER A 120 2.48 -7.72 -14.19
CA SER A 120 1.16 -7.83 -13.58
C SER A 120 1.23 -8.27 -12.11
N ILE A 121 0.24 -7.85 -11.33
CA ILE A 121 -0.01 -8.28 -9.93
C ILE A 121 -1.08 -9.38 -9.82
N ASP A 122 -1.57 -9.91 -10.93
CA ASP A 122 -2.73 -10.82 -10.97
C ASP A 122 -2.53 -12.08 -10.11
N ARG A 123 -1.28 -12.54 -9.94
CA ARG A 123 -0.96 -13.68 -9.05
C ARG A 123 -1.53 -13.50 -7.64
N LEU A 124 -1.50 -12.28 -7.06
CA LEU A 124 -2.07 -12.06 -5.71
C LEU A 124 -3.60 -12.17 -5.70
N ARG A 125 -4.25 -11.94 -6.85
CA ARG A 125 -5.71 -11.97 -6.98
C ARG A 125 -6.25 -13.39 -7.05
N GLU A 126 -5.44 -14.38 -7.38
CA GLU A 126 -5.92 -15.76 -7.64
C GLU A 126 -5.84 -16.67 -6.42
N ILE A 127 -5.04 -16.33 -5.41
CA ILE A 127 -4.79 -17.21 -4.25
C ILE A 127 -5.72 -16.81 -3.10
N ASN A 128 -5.17 -16.45 -1.94
CA ASN A 128 -5.91 -16.02 -0.76
C ASN A 128 -5.05 -15.08 0.08
N ALA A 129 -5.67 -14.35 1.00
CA ALA A 129 -5.00 -13.33 1.80
C ALA A 129 -3.86 -13.91 2.66
N CYS A 130 -3.95 -15.16 3.11
CA CYS A 130 -2.92 -15.82 3.91
C CYS A 130 -1.62 -16.01 3.12
N GLU A 131 -1.77 -16.59 1.93
CA GLU A 131 -0.62 -16.88 1.08
C GLU A 131 -0.01 -15.61 0.50
N ASN A 132 -0.84 -14.61 0.23
CA ASN A 132 -0.37 -13.28 -0.15
C ASN A 132 0.55 -12.66 0.91
N GLU A 133 0.27 -12.83 2.20
CA GLU A 133 1.20 -12.38 3.26
C GLU A 133 2.56 -13.07 3.14
N ARG A 134 2.59 -14.39 2.90
CA ARG A 134 3.85 -15.15 2.74
C ARG A 134 4.64 -14.69 1.52
N ILE A 135 3.96 -14.48 0.40
CA ILE A 135 4.57 -13.98 -0.84
C ILE A 135 5.18 -12.59 -0.61
N VAL A 136 4.43 -11.67 -0.01
CA VAL A 136 4.90 -10.30 0.24
C VAL A 136 6.03 -10.27 1.29
N ALA A 137 5.95 -11.12 2.32
CA ALA A 137 7.02 -11.29 3.30
C ALA A 137 8.32 -11.76 2.65
N ARG A 138 8.26 -12.82 1.83
CA ARG A 138 9.42 -13.36 1.11
C ARG A 138 9.98 -12.35 0.10
N PHE A 139 9.12 -11.61 -0.57
CA PHE A 139 9.54 -10.49 -1.43
C PHE A 139 10.32 -9.45 -0.62
N ALA A 140 9.82 -9.03 0.54
CA ALA A 140 10.51 -8.05 1.37
C ALA A 140 11.88 -8.53 1.87
N GLN A 141 11.97 -9.82 2.27
CA GLN A 141 13.24 -10.44 2.65
C GLN A 141 14.25 -10.47 1.49
N THR A 142 13.80 -10.82 0.28
CA THR A 142 14.69 -11.00 -0.87
C THR A 142 15.08 -9.68 -1.54
N GLN A 143 14.13 -8.77 -1.77
CA GLN A 143 14.37 -7.53 -2.50
C GLN A 143 14.90 -6.41 -1.61
N PHE A 144 14.46 -6.36 -0.35
CA PHE A 144 14.84 -5.30 0.57
C PHE A 144 15.73 -5.77 1.73
N LYS A 145 16.16 -7.04 1.72
CA LYS A 145 17.03 -7.64 2.76
C LYS A 145 16.48 -7.46 4.17
N LEU A 146 15.15 -7.46 4.30
CA LEU A 146 14.47 -7.33 5.57
C LEU A 146 14.47 -8.66 6.31
N THR A 147 15.53 -8.95 7.07
CA THR A 147 15.76 -10.25 7.72
C THR A 147 15.02 -10.43 9.05
N ASN A 148 14.57 -9.35 9.70
CA ASN A 148 13.86 -9.43 10.98
C ASN A 148 12.41 -8.92 10.85
N HIS A 149 11.44 -9.85 10.88
CA HIS A 149 10.00 -9.51 10.90
C HIS A 149 9.61 -8.65 12.10
N SER A 150 10.26 -8.85 13.25
CA SER A 150 9.98 -8.15 14.51
C SER A 150 10.44 -6.70 14.51
N THR A 151 11.48 -6.34 13.74
CA THR A 151 12.10 -5.00 13.79
C THR A 151 11.44 -3.98 12.86
N LEU A 152 10.57 -4.42 11.95
CA LEU A 152 9.77 -3.54 11.07
C LEU A 152 8.46 -3.05 11.70
N LEU A 153 8.10 -3.61 12.86
CA LEU A 153 6.77 -3.50 13.46
C LEU A 153 6.76 -2.73 14.79
N ALA A 154 7.89 -2.20 15.27
CA ALA A 154 7.97 -1.57 16.60
C ALA A 154 8.42 -0.09 16.57
N SER A 155 7.86 0.64 17.55
CA SER A 155 7.90 2.06 17.94
C SER A 155 7.20 3.13 17.07
N ASN A 156 7.23 3.07 15.73
CA ASN A 156 6.63 4.13 14.88
C ASN A 156 5.57 3.62 13.89
N GLN A 157 4.86 2.55 14.19
CA GLN A 157 3.84 1.99 13.28
C GLN A 157 2.71 2.99 12.97
N GLN A 158 2.62 3.47 11.72
CA GLN A 158 1.58 4.41 11.24
C GLN A 158 0.45 3.73 10.44
N CYS A 159 0.21 2.44 10.71
CA CYS A 159 -0.92 1.73 10.11
C CYS A 159 -1.54 0.71 11.07
N LYS A 160 -2.82 0.42 10.83
CA LYS A 160 -3.66 -0.50 11.61
C LYS A 160 -4.15 -1.62 10.71
N SER A 161 -4.42 -2.78 11.31
CA SER A 161 -5.08 -3.89 10.63
C SER A 161 -6.53 -3.54 10.34
N LEU A 162 -7.13 -4.14 9.29
CA LEU A 162 -8.53 -3.90 8.94
C LEU A 162 -9.48 -4.17 10.11
N GLN A 163 -9.23 -5.23 10.87
CA GLN A 163 -10.00 -5.56 12.06
C GLN A 163 -9.93 -4.46 13.13
N ASN A 164 -8.78 -3.81 13.30
CA ASN A 164 -8.64 -2.73 14.28
C ASN A 164 -9.24 -1.41 13.77
N MET A 165 -9.16 -1.14 12.46
CA MET A 165 -9.83 0.00 11.84
C MET A 165 -11.37 -0.08 11.94
N SER A 166 -11.92 -1.29 11.77
CA SER A 166 -13.37 -1.50 11.89
C SER A 166 -13.88 -1.44 13.33
N LYS A 167 -13.03 -1.70 14.35
CA LYS A 167 -13.41 -1.55 15.76
C LYS A 167 -13.52 -0.09 16.20
N SER A 168 -12.76 0.81 15.57
CA SER A 168 -12.83 2.26 15.84
C SER A 168 -14.04 2.96 15.21
N LYS A 169 -14.72 2.31 14.25
CA LYS A 169 -15.94 2.82 13.63
C LYS A 169 -17.07 1.89 14.06
N ASN A 170 -18.03 2.37 14.86
CA ASN A 170 -19.18 1.60 15.33
C ASN A 170 -19.96 0.98 14.14
N GLN A 171 -19.59 -0.22 13.68
CA GLN A 171 -20.36 -1.01 12.71
C GLN A 171 -19.92 -2.48 12.73
N ARG A 172 -20.90 -3.34 13.01
CA ARG A 172 -20.81 -4.80 13.00
C ARG A 172 -20.69 -5.28 11.56
N HIS A 173 -19.64 -6.08 11.28
CA HIS A 173 -19.58 -7.21 10.34
C HIS A 173 -18.20 -7.32 9.66
N ILE A 174 -17.23 -7.89 10.36
CA ILE A 174 -16.16 -8.67 9.73
C ILE A 174 -15.99 -9.94 10.56
N ASN A 175 -16.92 -10.88 10.39
CA ASN A 175 -16.75 -12.26 10.85
C ASN A 175 -16.71 -13.16 9.62
N ARG A 176 -15.50 -13.37 9.09
CA ARG A 176 -15.17 -14.59 8.36
C ARG A 176 -13.87 -15.11 8.95
N ASN A 177 -13.93 -16.33 9.47
CA ASN A 177 -12.78 -17.05 10.02
C ASN A 177 -11.75 -17.24 8.89
N ILE A 178 -10.76 -16.35 8.84
CA ILE A 178 -9.52 -16.59 8.12
C ILE A 178 -8.53 -17.04 9.20
N SER A 179 -8.38 -18.36 9.37
CA SER A 179 -7.30 -18.91 10.18
C SER A 179 -6.04 -18.97 9.32
N CYS A 180 -5.02 -18.27 9.78
CA CYS A 180 -3.66 -18.35 9.24
C CYS A 180 -2.77 -18.82 10.38
N GLU A 181 -2.33 -20.08 10.34
CA GLU A 181 -1.16 -20.49 11.12
C GLU A 181 0.09 -19.97 10.40
N PHE A 182 0.70 -18.94 10.97
CA PHE A 182 2.06 -18.54 10.64
C PHE A 182 2.99 -19.49 11.40
N ARG A 183 3.38 -20.59 10.76
CA ARG A 183 4.50 -21.45 11.23
C ARG A 183 5.79 -20.94 10.63
#